data_AF-A0A7J3WXN8-F1
#
_entry.id   AF-A0A7J3WXN8-F1
#
_cell.length_a   1.000
_cell.length_b   1.000
_cell.length_c   1.000
_cell.angle_alpha   90.00
_cell.angle_beta   90.00
_cell.angle_gamma   90.00
#
_symmetry.space_group_name_H-M   'P 1'
#
loop_
_entity.id
_entity.type
_entity.pdbx_description
1 polymer ?
#
loop_
_entity_poly.entity_id
_entity_poly.type
_entity_poly.pdbx_seq_one_letter_code
_entity_poly.pdbx_strand_id
1 'polypeptide(L)' 'MKVFVYNVGKFKRSLRQQLSGHLRLYTYRALKQLLELHGFKVIASRGVTYDNLPSIFKHLDRLISKIPSLVQIVMILAQK' A
#
# COMPACT_ATOMS: atom_id res chain seq x y z
N MET A 1 3.28 19.41 23.08
CA MET A 1 2.41 18.27 22.68
C MET A 1 3.29 17.02 22.59
N LYS A 2 3.12 16.04 23.49
CA LYS A 2 3.93 14.80 23.49
C LYS A 2 3.44 13.89 22.36
N VAL A 3 4.24 13.72 21.31
CA VAL A 3 3.95 12.76 20.23
C VAL A 3 4.38 11.38 20.73
N PHE A 4 3.41 10.50 20.99
CA PHE A 4 3.72 9.11 21.30
C PHE A 4 4.16 8.40 20.01
N VAL A 5 5.39 7.90 20.00
CA VAL A 5 5.95 7.17 18.85
C VAL A 5 5.70 5.69 19.08
N TYR A 6 4.74 5.13 18.34
CA TYR A 6 4.45 3.71 18.36
C TYR A 6 5.13 3.01 17.18
N ASN A 7 5.82 1.91 17.45
CA ASN A 7 6.27 1.03 16.39
C ASN A 7 5.05 0.24 15.85
N VAL A 8 4.53 0.67 14.70
CA VAL A 8 3.42 0.02 13.98
C VAL A 8 3.85 -1.26 13.25
N GLY A 9 4.75 -2.05 13.84
CA GLY A 9 5.26 -3.30 13.27
C GLY A 9 6.33 -3.13 12.18
N LYS A 10 7.06 -2.02 12.16
CA LYS A 10 8.17 -1.79 11.21
C LYS A 10 9.47 -2.39 11.78
N PHE A 11 10.02 -3.38 11.06
CA PHE A 11 11.29 -4.01 11.40
C PHE A 11 12.46 -3.02 11.22
N LYS A 12 13.35 -2.92 12.22
CA LYS A 12 14.54 -2.03 12.23
C LYS A 12 14.28 -0.53 11.97
N ARG A 13 13.09 0.00 12.28
CA ARG A 13 12.83 1.44 12.17
C ARG A 13 13.38 2.19 13.38
N SER A 14 14.14 3.26 13.15
CA SER A 14 14.62 4.15 14.22
C SER A 14 13.46 4.88 14.89
N LEU A 15 13.42 4.87 16.23
CA LEU A 15 12.42 5.59 17.03
C LEU A 15 12.51 7.13 16.87
N ARG A 16 13.64 7.64 16.36
CA ARG A 16 13.85 9.07 16.05
C ARG A 16 13.44 9.45 14.62
N GLN A 17 13.01 8.49 13.80
CA GLN A 17 12.60 8.78 12.42
C GLN A 17 11.21 9.41 12.41
N GLN A 18 11.09 10.58 11.79
CA GLN A 18 9.84 11.32 11.71
C GLN A 18 8.72 10.44 11.14
N LEU A 19 7.57 10.45 11.82
CA LEU A 19 6.38 9.75 11.35
C LEU A 19 5.97 10.40 10.02
N SER A 20 5.81 9.56 8.99
CA SER A 20 5.21 10.02 7.75
C SER A 20 3.73 10.28 8.06
N GLY A 21 3.26 11.52 7.88
CA GLY A 21 1.90 11.96 8.23
C GLY A 21 0.78 11.29 7.42
N HIS A 22 1.04 10.18 6.73
CA HIS A 22 0.04 9.41 6.00
C HIS A 22 -0.86 8.66 6.99
N LEU A 23 -1.91 9.35 7.44
CA LEU A 23 -2.81 8.89 8.49
C LEU A 23 -3.79 7.78 8.04
N ARG A 24 -3.83 7.44 6.76
CA ARG A 24 -4.84 6.52 6.21
C ARG A 24 -4.19 5.34 5.50
N LEU A 25 -4.14 4.23 6.21
CA LEU A 25 -3.78 2.93 5.67
C LEU A 25 -5.05 2.21 5.23
N TYR A 26 -5.07 1.71 4.01
CA TYR A 26 -6.18 0.94 3.47
C TYR A 26 -5.69 -0.42 3.03
N THR A 27 -6.47 -1.46 3.34
CA THR A 27 -6.37 -2.72 2.58
C THR A 27 -6.95 -2.51 1.19
N TYR A 28 -6.59 -3.36 0.23
CA TYR A 28 -7.18 -3.32 -1.11
C TYR A 28 -8.73 -3.31 -1.06
N ARG A 29 -9.32 -4.17 -0.21
CA ARG A 29 -10.77 -4.25 -0.03
C ARG A 29 -11.34 -2.93 0.49
N ALA A 30 -10.73 -2.35 1.53
CA ALA A 30 -11.21 -1.10 2.12
C ALA A 30 -11.13 0.08 1.14
N LEU A 31 -10.05 0.16 0.36
CA LEU A 31 -9.90 1.21 -0.64
C LEU A 31 -10.93 1.07 -1.77
N LYS A 32 -11.17 -0.16 -2.24
CA LYS A 32 -12.19 -0.43 -3.27
C LYS A 32 -13.58 -0.03 -2.79
N GLN A 33 -13.96 -0.44 -1.58
CA GLN A 33 -15.26 -0.11 -0.99
C GLN A 33 -15.41 1.41 -0.79
N LEU A 34 -14.36 2.09 -0.35
CA LEU A 34 -14.36 3.54 -0.23
C LEU A 34 -14.66 4.22 -1.56
N LEU A 35 -14.02 3.80 -2.65
CA LEU A 35 -14.25 4.34 -3.99
C LEU A 35 -15.70 4.12 -4.44
N GLU A 36 -16.22 2.91 -4.25
CA GLU A 36 -17.61 2.56 -4.59
C GLU A 36 -18.62 3.41 -3.80
N LEU A 37 -18.39 3.60 -2.50
CA LEU A 37 -19.23 4.47 -1.65
C LEU A 37 -19.20 5.94 -2.09
N HIS A 38 -18.11 6.39 -2.70
CA HIS A 38 -18.00 7.73 -3.29
C HIS A 38 -18.53 7.83 -4.73
N GLY A 39 -19.18 6.76 -5.24
CA GLY A 39 -19.79 6.73 -6.57
C GLY A 39 -18.80 6.45 -7.70
N PHE A 40 -17.59 6.00 -7.41
CA PHE A 40 -16.65 5.58 -8.44
C PHE A 40 -16.88 4.11 -8.83
N LYS A 41 -16.88 3.85 -10.14
CA LYS A 41 -16.79 2.51 -10.70
C LYS A 41 -15.32 2.10 -10.85
N VAL A 42 -14.93 1.04 -10.14
CA VAL A 42 -13.59 0.46 -10.27
C VAL A 42 -13.48 -0.29 -11.61
N ILE A 43 -12.57 0.15 -12.47
CA ILE A 43 -12.33 -0.46 -13.80
C ILE A 43 -11.26 -1.55 -13.70
N ALA A 44 -10.15 -1.26 -13.02
CA ALA A 44 -9.03 -2.17 -12.87
C ALA A 44 -8.25 -1.92 -11.58
N SER A 45 -7.56 -2.96 -11.09
CA SER A 45 -6.62 -2.84 -9.97
C SER A 45 -5.37 -3.66 -10.24
N ARG A 46 -4.20 -3.15 -9.83
CA ARG A 46 -2.91 -3.83 -9.95
C ARG A 46 -1.97 -3.46 -8.81
N GLY A 47 -1.00 -4.33 -8.53
CA GLY A 47 0.15 -3.96 -7.72
C GLY A 47 1.16 -3.13 -8.50
N VAL A 48 1.82 -2.22 -7.78
CA VAL A 48 3.01 -1.52 -8.29
C VAL A 48 4.24 -2.34 -7.90
N THR A 49 5.08 -2.67 -8.88
CA THR A 49 6.36 -3.35 -8.64
C THR A 49 7.42 -2.36 -8.18
N TYR A 50 8.34 -2.82 -7.32
CA TYR A 50 9.41 -2.00 -6.79
C TYR A 50 10.76 -2.39 -7.43
N ASP A 51 11.37 -1.48 -8.17
CA ASP A 51 12.59 -1.78 -8.94
C ASP A 51 13.88 -1.86 -8.10
N ASN A 52 13.81 -1.49 -6.81
CA ASN A 52 14.95 -1.47 -5.90
C ASN A 52 15.17 -2.79 -5.13
N LEU A 53 14.51 -3.89 -5.52
CA LEU A 53 14.75 -5.21 -4.92
C LEU A 53 15.89 -5.98 -5.61
N PRO A 54 16.62 -6.85 -4.89
CA PRO A 54 17.56 -7.80 -5.50
C PRO A 54 16.86 -8.69 -6.54
N SER A 55 17.58 -9.12 -7.58
CA SER A 55 17.00 -9.77 -8.78
C SER A 55 16.03 -10.92 -8.49
N ILE A 56 16.34 -11.77 -7.50
CA ILE A 56 15.49 -12.90 -7.10
C ILE A 56 14.14 -12.42 -6.59
N PHE A 57 14.13 -11.37 -5.78
CA PHE A 57 12.91 -10.78 -5.25
C PHE A 57 12.14 -9.97 -6.29
N LYS A 58 12.77 -9.47 -7.35
CA LYS A 58 12.05 -8.81 -8.46
C LYS A 58 11.09 -9.77 -9.16
N HIS A 59 11.50 -11.01 -9.38
CA HIS A 59 10.63 -12.02 -9.99
C HIS A 59 9.44 -12.33 -9.08
N LEU A 60 9.69 -12.47 -7.78
CA LEU A 60 8.63 -12.69 -6.80
C LEU A 60 7.67 -11.49 -6.72
N ASP A 61 8.20 -10.27 -6.63
CA ASP A 61 7.41 -9.03 -6.61
C ASP A 61 6.54 -8.89 -7.86
N ARG A 62 7.06 -9.28 -9.03
CA ARG A 62 6.30 -9.29 -10.29
C ARG A 62 5.19 -10.35 -10.35
N LEU A 63 5.34 -11.47 -9.63
CA LEU A 63 4.26 -12.45 -9.48
C LEU A 63 3.20 -11.94 -8.50
N ILE A 64 3.65 -11.39 -7.36
CA ILE A 64 2.78 -10.83 -6.33
C ILE A 64 2.01 -9.60 -6.85
N SER A 65 2.58 -8.78 -7.74
CA SER A 65 1.93 -7.61 -8.33
C SER A 65 0.64 -7.92 -9.10
N LYS A 66 0.44 -9.18 -9.49
CA LYS A 66 -0.80 -9.66 -10.10
C LYS A 66 -1.93 -9.92 -9.10
N ILE A 67 -1.63 -9.94 -7.80
CA ILE A 67 -2.55 -10.23 -6.71
C ILE A 67 -2.69 -8.97 -5.82
N PRO A 68 -3.65 -8.06 -6.10
CA PRO A 68 -3.76 -6.76 -5.44
C PRO A 68 -3.92 -6.80 -3.90
N SER A 69 -4.27 -7.95 -3.32
CA SER A 69 -4.36 -8.11 -1.86
C SER A 69 -3.01 -8.39 -1.18
N LEU A 70 -1.99 -8.82 -1.92
CA LEU A 70 -0.67 -9.20 -1.39
C LEU A 70 0.42 -8.16 -1.64
N VAL A 71 0.11 -7.11 -2.40
CA VAL A 71 1.08 -6.11 -2.84
C VAL A 71 1.31 -5.06 -1.76
N GLN A 72 2.53 -4.52 -1.73
CA GLN A 72 2.85 -3.42 -0.82
C GLN A 72 2.13 -2.12 -1.20
N ILE A 73 1.97 -1.88 -2.50
CA ILE A 73 1.31 -0.69 -3.06
C ILE A 73 0.30 -1.15 -4.10
N VAL A 74 -0.96 -0.75 -3.91
CA VAL A 74 -2.04 -1.02 -4.84
C VAL A 74 -2.38 0.24 -5.65
N MET A 75 -2.58 0.05 -6.95
CA MET A 75 -3.07 1.06 -7.88
C MET A 75 -4.47 0.66 -8.34
N ILE A 76 -5.42 1.58 -8.30
CA ILE A 76 -6.79 1.38 -8.76
C ILE A 76 -7.11 2.41 -9.84
N LEU A 77 -7.51 1.93 -11.02
CA LEU A 77 -8.12 2.74 -12.05
C LEU A 77 -9.63 2.77 -11.80
N ALA A 78 -10.18 3.97 -11.63
CA ALA A 78 -11.60 4.17 -11.39
C ALA A 78 -12.14 5.30 -12.28
N GLN A 79 -13.43 5.19 -12.61
CA GLN A 79 -14.20 6.19 -13.34
C GLN A 79 -15.34 6.66 -12.46
N LYS A 80 -15.67 7.95 -12.56
CA LYS A 80 -16.83 8.53 -11.88
C LYS A 80 -18.02 8.57 -12.82
#